data_AF-A0A7V9F9I8-F1
#
_entry.id   AF-A0A7V9F9I8-F1
#
_cell.length_a   1.000
_cell.length_b   1.000
_cell.length_c   1.000
_cell.angle_alpha   90.00
_cell.angle_beta   90.00
_cell.angle_gamma   90.00
#
_symmetry.space_group_name_H-M   'P 1'
#
loop_
_entity.id
_entity.type
_entity.pdbx_description
1 polymer ?
#
loop_
_entity_poly.entity_id
_entity_poly.type
_entity_poly.pdbx_seq_one_letter_code
_entity_poly.pdbx_strand_id
1 'polypeptide(L)'
;MHAIDDVSRKYLIAGLRLGKDIEGFVDSYHGPAELPDIAAGVDPGRALSELDFAIADVDDVLRRAYLESQARSLRMAARVTTGEKIGYREQVHQSFDIEPEWIDEEAFQAAYDMLHRLLPGAGSLLERRAHYRK
;
A
#
# COMPACT_ATOMS: atom_id res chain seq x y z
N MET A 1 -26.99 -4.45 10.82
CA MET A 1 -25.82 -3.77 10.23
C MET A 1 -25.16 -2.99 11.35
N HIS A 2 -23.97 -3.41 11.82
CA HIS A 2 -23.29 -2.65 12.87
C HIS A 2 -22.93 -1.28 12.30
N ALA A 3 -23.31 -0.22 13.00
CA ALA A 3 -22.88 1.13 12.66
C ALA A 3 -21.35 1.16 12.72
N ILE A 4 -20.72 1.72 11.68
CA ILE A 4 -19.28 1.95 11.68
C ILE A 4 -18.95 2.97 12.77
N ASP A 5 -17.92 2.70 13.57
CA ASP A 5 -17.42 3.66 14.56
C ASP A 5 -16.74 4.86 13.86
N ASP A 6 -16.49 5.93 14.64
CA ASP A 6 -16.01 7.19 14.07
C ASP A 6 -14.64 7.06 13.39
N VAL A 7 -13.67 6.40 14.02
CA VAL A 7 -12.33 6.24 13.41
C VAL A 7 -12.39 5.41 12.13
N SER A 8 -13.21 4.36 12.08
CA SER A 8 -13.46 3.59 10.87
C SER A 8 -14.10 4.45 9.77
N ARG A 9 -15.06 5.31 10.14
CA ARG A 9 -15.68 6.25 9.19
C ARG A 9 -14.67 7.25 8.64
N LYS A 10 -13.82 7.84 9.49
CA LYS A 10 -12.76 8.78 9.08
C LYS A 10 -11.72 8.11 8.17
N TYR A 11 -11.35 6.87 8.48
CA TYR A 11 -10.44 6.08 7.66
C TYR A 11 -10.99 5.86 6.25
N LEU A 12 -12.26 5.45 6.14
CA LEU A 12 -12.94 5.28 4.86
C LEU A 12 -13.04 6.59 4.08
N ILE A 13 -13.39 7.69 4.75
CA ILE A 13 -13.46 9.02 4.10
C ILE A 13 -12.09 9.42 3.55
N ALA A 14 -10.99 9.23 4.30
CA ALA A 14 -9.65 9.55 3.84
C ALA A 14 -9.25 8.71 2.61
N GLY A 15 -9.47 7.39 2.66
CA GLY A 15 -9.18 6.49 1.53
C GLY A 15 -10.01 6.82 0.29
N LEU A 16 -11.32 7.02 0.43
CA LEU A 16 -12.21 7.40 -0.67
C LEU A 16 -11.90 8.77 -1.23
N ARG A 17 -11.50 9.73 -0.38
CA ARG A 17 -11.10 11.06 -0.82
C ARG A 17 -9.86 10.98 -1.70
N LEU A 18 -8.85 10.20 -1.31
CA LEU A 18 -7.67 9.98 -2.15
C LEU A 18 -8.04 9.20 -3.43
N GLY A 19 -8.90 8.19 -3.33
CA GLY A 19 -9.37 7.43 -4.51
C GLY A 19 -10.19 8.24 -5.51
N LYS A 20 -10.68 9.42 -5.12
CA LYS A 20 -11.26 10.38 -6.04
C LYS A 20 -10.23 11.05 -6.94
N ASP A 21 -9.03 11.29 -6.42
CA ASP A 21 -7.93 12.00 -7.12
C ASP A 21 -6.92 11.03 -7.76
N ILE A 22 -6.83 9.81 -7.24
CA ILE A 22 -5.87 8.79 -7.66
C ILE A 22 -6.63 7.64 -8.33
N GLU A 23 -6.54 7.57 -9.66
CA GLU A 23 -7.13 6.49 -10.45
C GLU A 23 -6.61 5.12 -9.96
N GLY A 24 -7.51 4.18 -9.72
CA GLY A 24 -7.18 2.81 -9.28
C GLY A 24 -6.79 2.67 -7.81
N PHE A 25 -6.83 3.74 -7.01
CA PHE A 25 -6.48 3.67 -5.58
C PHE A 25 -7.52 2.92 -4.73
N VAL A 26 -8.79 3.03 -5.11
CA VAL A 26 -9.89 2.22 -4.55
C VAL A 26 -10.46 1.38 -5.69
N ASP A 27 -10.13 0.10 -5.72
CA ASP A 27 -10.60 -0.85 -6.74
C ASP A 27 -12.11 -1.11 -6.63
N SER A 28 -12.61 -1.33 -5.42
CA SER A 28 -14.03 -1.53 -5.14
C SER A 28 -14.40 -1.08 -3.73
N TYR A 29 -15.60 -0.50 -3.57
CA TYR A 29 -16.12 -0.04 -2.29
C TYR A 29 -17.54 -0.58 -2.06
N HIS A 30 -17.71 -1.26 -0.92
CA HIS A 30 -18.96 -1.91 -0.52
C HIS A 30 -19.47 -1.45 0.86
N GLY A 31 -18.96 -0.31 1.35
CA GLY A 31 -19.40 0.28 2.61
C GLY A 31 -20.67 1.14 2.47
N PRO A 32 -21.01 1.96 3.48
CA PRO A 32 -22.17 2.85 3.42
C PRO A 32 -22.15 3.75 2.17
N ALA A 33 -23.30 3.80 1.48
CA ALA A 33 -23.43 4.39 0.15
C ALA A 33 -23.23 5.91 0.13
N GLU A 34 -23.37 6.58 1.27
CA GLU A 34 -23.20 8.03 1.40
C GLU A 34 -21.73 8.48 1.50
N LEU A 35 -20.80 7.58 1.86
CA LEU A 35 -19.42 7.98 2.12
C LEU A 35 -18.65 8.47 0.88
N PRO A 36 -18.82 7.90 -0.33
CA PRO A 36 -18.15 8.42 -1.53
C PRO A 36 -18.49 9.89 -1.81
N ASP A 37 -19.76 10.26 -1.70
CA ASP A 37 -20.22 11.64 -1.92
C ASP A 37 -19.71 12.59 -0.83
N ILE A 38 -19.74 12.14 0.43
CA ILE A 38 -19.14 12.90 1.54
C ILE A 38 -17.65 13.10 1.31
N ALA A 39 -16.92 12.04 0.99
CA ALA A 39 -15.49 12.08 0.77
C ALA A 39 -15.14 13.02 -0.37
N ALA A 40 -15.90 13.03 -1.47
CA ALA A 40 -15.68 13.95 -2.59
C ALA A 40 -15.79 15.44 -2.20
N GLY A 41 -16.52 15.77 -1.12
CA GLY A 41 -16.69 17.13 -0.62
C GLY A 41 -15.65 17.60 0.40
N VAL A 42 -14.71 16.76 0.79
CA VAL A 42 -13.70 17.07 1.83
C VAL A 42 -12.35 17.40 1.19
N ASP A 43 -11.56 18.29 1.79
CA ASP A 43 -10.16 18.49 1.37
C ASP A 43 -9.27 17.28 1.79
N PRO A 44 -8.34 16.77 0.95
CA PRO A 44 -7.49 15.64 1.30
C PRO A 44 -6.70 15.83 2.61
N GLY A 45 -6.10 17.01 2.80
CA GLY A 45 -5.32 17.31 4.00
C GLY A 45 -6.19 17.34 5.25
N ARG A 46 -7.41 17.90 5.13
CA ARG A 46 -8.41 17.86 6.19
C ARG A 46 -8.85 16.43 6.52
N ALA A 47 -9.14 15.59 5.53
CA ALA A 47 -9.55 14.21 5.75
C ALA A 47 -8.49 13.41 6.52
N LEU A 48 -7.21 13.59 6.16
CA LEU A 48 -6.07 12.95 6.83
C LEU A 48 -5.88 13.49 8.26
N SER A 49 -6.01 14.80 8.46
CA SER A 49 -5.89 15.42 9.79
C SER A 49 -7.02 14.95 10.72
N GLU A 50 -8.25 14.88 10.24
CA GLU A 50 -9.39 14.38 11.02
C GLU A 50 -9.23 12.89 11.37
N LEU A 51 -8.64 12.09 10.48
CA LEU A 51 -8.28 10.70 10.78
C LEU A 51 -7.24 10.62 11.90
N ASP A 52 -6.18 11.44 11.86
CA ASP A 52 -5.13 11.45 12.89
C ASP A 52 -5.70 11.80 14.28
N PHE A 53 -6.62 12.76 14.36
CA PHE A 53 -7.32 13.06 15.60
C PHE A 53 -8.16 11.87 16.10
N ALA A 54 -8.93 11.23 15.21
CA ALA A 54 -9.77 10.10 15.59
C ALA A 54 -8.95 8.87 16.02
N ILE A 55 -7.75 8.67 15.44
CA ILE A 55 -6.83 7.59 15.83
C ILE A 55 -6.31 7.78 17.25
N ALA A 56 -6.03 9.03 17.66
CA ALA A 56 -5.51 9.33 18.99
C ALA A 56 -6.44 8.87 20.13
N ASP A 57 -7.75 8.85 19.87
CA ASP A 57 -8.80 8.44 20.81
C ASP A 57 -9.07 6.92 20.83
N VAL A 58 -8.34 6.12 20.05
CA VAL A 58 -8.54 4.66 19.99
C VAL A 58 -7.87 3.96 21.17
N ASP A 59 -8.63 3.45 22.13
CA ASP A 59 -8.08 2.77 23.33
C ASP A 59 -7.31 1.47 23.03
N ASP A 60 -7.74 0.71 22.02
CA ASP A 60 -7.08 -0.54 21.64
C ASP A 60 -5.72 -0.23 20.97
N VAL A 61 -4.64 -0.59 21.66
CA VAL A 61 -3.26 -0.30 21.25
C VAL A 61 -2.90 -0.93 19.91
N LEU A 62 -3.35 -2.17 19.64
CA LEU A 62 -3.04 -2.86 18.38
C LEU A 62 -3.81 -2.23 17.23
N ARG A 63 -5.08 -1.90 17.46
CA ARG A 63 -5.91 -1.21 16.47
C ARG A 63 -5.38 0.19 16.17
N ARG A 64 -4.97 0.94 17.19
CA ARG A 64 -4.34 2.26 17.03
C ARG A 64 -3.08 2.16 16.18
N ALA A 65 -2.15 1.28 16.54
CA ALA A 65 -0.90 1.09 15.80
C ALA A 65 -1.14 0.71 14.33
N TYR A 66 -2.14 -0.16 14.08
CA TYR A 66 -2.55 -0.50 12.72
C TYR A 66 -3.06 0.73 11.96
N LEU A 67 -3.98 1.50 12.54
CA LEU A 67 -4.55 2.69 11.88
C LEU A 67 -3.51 3.79 11.67
N GLU A 68 -2.56 3.96 12.59
CA GLU A 68 -1.42 4.87 12.42
C GLU A 68 -0.59 4.48 11.20
N SER A 69 -0.33 3.18 11.00
CA SER A 69 0.37 2.67 9.82
C SER A 69 -0.40 2.92 8.53
N GLN A 70 -1.72 2.67 8.53
CA GLN A 70 -2.57 2.98 7.40
C GLN A 70 -2.58 4.49 7.08
N ALA A 71 -2.69 5.36 8.09
CA ALA A 71 -2.65 6.80 7.92
C ALA A 71 -1.30 7.30 7.38
N ARG A 72 -0.18 6.70 7.81
CA ARG A 72 1.16 6.95 7.21
C ARG A 72 1.18 6.64 5.72
N SER A 73 0.67 5.47 5.32
CA SER A 73 0.61 5.06 3.92
C SER A 73 -0.29 5.97 3.09
N LEU A 74 -1.47 6.35 3.60
CA LEU A 74 -2.36 7.32 2.94
C LEU A 74 -1.69 8.69 2.74
N ARG A 75 -0.96 9.20 3.74
CA ARG A 75 -0.19 10.45 3.62
C ARG A 75 0.92 10.34 2.57
N MET A 76 1.62 9.19 2.51
CA MET A 76 2.62 8.94 1.48
C MET A 76 2.01 8.95 0.08
N ALA A 77 0.87 8.28 -0.12
CA ALA A 77 0.16 8.28 -1.39
C ALA A 77 -0.24 9.71 -1.82
N ALA A 78 -0.79 10.52 -0.90
CA ALA A 78 -1.13 11.91 -1.18
C ALA A 78 0.09 12.74 -1.63
N ARG A 79 1.22 12.62 -0.93
CA ARG A 79 2.46 13.33 -1.29
C ARG A 79 2.96 12.95 -2.68
N VAL A 80 3.01 11.65 -2.99
CA VAL A 80 3.42 11.14 -4.31
C VAL A 80 2.52 11.69 -5.41
N THR A 81 1.20 11.69 -5.22
CA THR A 81 0.24 12.22 -6.21
C THR A 81 0.39 13.73 -6.44
N THR A 82 0.80 14.50 -5.42
CA THR A 82 1.10 15.94 -5.60
C THR A 82 2.42 16.22 -6.33
N GLY A 83 3.14 15.18 -6.76
CA GLY A 83 4.40 15.30 -7.50
C GLY A 83 5.62 15.56 -6.61
N GLU A 84 5.51 15.34 -5.30
CA GLU A 84 6.65 15.46 -4.39
C GLU A 84 7.72 14.42 -4.76
N LYS A 85 8.99 14.86 -4.84
CA LYS A 85 10.13 13.97 -5.10
C LYS A 85 10.57 13.30 -3.81
N ILE A 86 10.12 12.07 -3.61
CA ILE A 86 10.40 11.27 -2.40
C ILE A 86 11.36 10.14 -2.75
N GLY A 87 12.36 9.89 -1.92
CA GLY A 87 13.30 8.78 -2.13
C GLY A 87 12.61 7.41 -2.06
N TYR A 88 13.05 6.45 -2.88
CA TYR A 88 12.44 5.11 -2.95
C TYR A 88 12.35 4.41 -1.58
N ARG A 89 13.43 4.46 -0.79
CA ARG A 89 13.47 3.87 0.56
C ARG A 89 12.40 4.46 1.47
N GLU A 90 12.24 5.79 1.46
CA GLU A 90 11.22 6.47 2.26
C GLU A 90 9.82 6.09 1.79
N GLN A 91 9.57 6.05 0.49
CA GLN A 91 8.27 5.61 -0.04
C GLN A 91 7.94 4.19 0.41
N VAL A 92 8.90 3.26 0.30
CA VAL A 92 8.70 1.87 0.71
C VAL A 92 8.44 1.76 2.22
N HIS A 93 9.24 2.44 3.04
CA HIS A 93 9.06 2.44 4.50
C HIS A 93 7.68 2.99 4.89
N GLN A 94 7.27 4.14 4.34
CA GLN A 94 6.00 4.76 4.72
C GLN A 94 4.77 4.01 4.18
N SER A 95 4.88 3.36 3.02
CA SER A 95 3.75 2.66 2.40
C SER A 95 3.60 1.21 2.86
N PHE A 96 4.70 0.53 3.17
CA PHE A 96 4.74 -0.92 3.44
C PHE A 96 5.31 -1.28 4.81
N ASP A 97 5.81 -0.31 5.60
CA ASP A 97 6.38 -0.53 6.93
C ASP A 97 7.60 -1.48 6.90
N ILE A 98 8.38 -1.45 5.80
CA ILE A 98 9.61 -2.25 5.62
C ILE A 98 10.80 -1.36 5.28
N GLU A 99 11.99 -1.80 5.67
CA GLU A 99 13.26 -1.18 5.29
C GLU A 99 13.90 -1.95 4.13
N PRO A 100 13.84 -1.45 2.88
CA PRO A 100 14.40 -2.16 1.74
C PRO A 100 15.92 -2.08 1.74
N GLU A 101 16.62 -3.20 1.75
CA GLU A 101 18.07 -3.20 1.58
C GLU A 101 18.44 -3.24 0.09
N TRP A 102 19.54 -2.56 -0.26
CA TRP A 102 20.07 -2.65 -1.61
C TRP A 102 20.83 -3.98 -1.76
N ILE A 103 20.46 -4.76 -2.77
CA ILE A 103 21.14 -6.02 -3.10
C ILE A 103 21.94 -5.78 -4.38
N ASP A 104 23.21 -6.20 -4.36
CA ASP A 104 24.07 -6.10 -5.53
C ASP A 104 23.57 -7.00 -6.68
N GLU A 105 23.68 -6.52 -7.91
CA GLU A 105 23.26 -7.24 -9.12
C GLU A 105 23.99 -8.60 -9.26
N GLU A 106 25.23 -8.69 -8.76
CA GLU A 106 26.02 -9.92 -8.75
C GLU A 106 25.31 -11.08 -8.06
N ALA A 107 24.51 -10.81 -7.02
CA ALA A 107 23.74 -11.83 -6.32
C ALA A 107 22.66 -12.45 -7.21
N PHE A 108 21.99 -11.61 -8.01
CA PHE A 108 20.98 -12.07 -8.98
C PHE A 108 21.63 -12.85 -10.12
N GLN A 109 22.75 -12.36 -10.64
CA GLN A 109 23.50 -13.06 -11.68
C GLN A 109 23.97 -14.46 -11.22
N ALA A 110 24.49 -14.56 -10.00
CA ALA A 110 24.88 -15.84 -9.41
C ALA A 110 23.69 -16.82 -9.30
N ALA A 111 22.51 -16.33 -8.93
CA ALA A 111 21.29 -17.13 -8.90
C ALA A 111 20.85 -17.59 -10.30
N TYR A 112 20.94 -16.72 -11.32
CA TYR A 112 20.68 -17.06 -12.71
C TYR A 112 21.62 -18.16 -13.21
N ASP A 113 22.92 -18.06 -12.92
CA ASP A 113 23.91 -19.06 -13.33
C ASP A 113 23.68 -20.42 -12.65
N MET A 114 23.27 -20.39 -11.38
CA MET A 114 22.89 -21.60 -10.66
C MET A 114 21.66 -22.28 -11.29
N LEU A 115 20.63 -21.49 -11.62
CA LEU A 115 19.44 -21.98 -12.30
C LEU A 115 19.75 -22.52 -13.70
N HIS A 116 20.65 -21.88 -14.45
CA HIS A 116 21.10 -22.35 -15.76
C HIS A 116 21.82 -23.70 -15.70
N ARG A 117 22.63 -23.94 -14.66
CA ARG A 117 23.31 -25.22 -14.45
C ARG A 117 22.35 -26.34 -14.06
N LEU A 118 21.39 -26.06 -13.18
CA LEU A 118 20.44 -27.06 -12.67
C LEU A 118 19.37 -27.44 -13.69
N LEU A 119 18.98 -26.50 -14.55
CA LEU A 119 17.98 -26.70 -15.59
C LEU A 119 18.62 -26.51 -16.97
N PRO A 120 19.45 -27.47 -17.42
CA PRO A 120 20.07 -27.39 -18.74
C PRO A 120 19.02 -27.56 -19.85
N GLY A 121 19.30 -26.99 -21.02
CA GLY A 121 18.43 -27.06 -22.19
C GLY A 121 18.20 -25.68 -22.81
N ALA A 122 17.45 -25.66 -23.92
CA ALA A 122 17.05 -24.43 -24.60
C ALA A 122 15.65 -23.97 -24.14
N GLY A 123 15.36 -22.70 -24.38
CA GLY A 123 14.09 -22.07 -23.99
C GLY A 123 14.16 -21.35 -22.64
N SER A 124 13.05 -20.74 -22.27
CA SER A 124 12.85 -20.04 -21.01
C SER A 124 13.12 -20.95 -19.80
N LEU A 125 13.41 -20.34 -18.66
CA LEU A 125 13.56 -21.08 -17.40
C LEU A 125 12.32 -21.93 -17.08
N LEU A 126 11.12 -21.43 -17.41
CA LEU A 126 9.85 -22.12 -17.18
C LEU A 126 9.74 -23.41 -18.01
N GLU A 127 10.12 -23.34 -19.30
CA GLU A 127 10.13 -24.49 -20.22
C GLU A 127 11.14 -25.55 -19.75
N ARG A 128 12.37 -25.14 -19.41
CA ARG A 128 13.40 -26.06 -18.90
C ARG A 128 12.98 -26.75 -17.59
N ARG A 129 12.33 -26.02 -16.68
CA ARG A 129 11.76 -26.58 -15.44
C ARG A 129 10.68 -27.63 -15.72
N ALA A 130 9.82 -27.41 -16.72
CA ALA A 130 8.78 -28.36 -17.09
C ALA A 130 9.38 -29.67 -17.65
N HIS A 131 10.49 -29.59 -18.40
CA HIS A 131 11.19 -30.76 -18.94
C HIS A 131 11.95 -31.56 -17.86
N TYR A 132 12.41 -30.92 -16.80
CA TYR A 132 13.13 -31.58 -15.69
C TYR A 132 12.22 -32.38 -14.75
N ARG A 133 10.89 -32.16 -14.74
CA ARG A 133 9.92 -33.01 -14.01
C ARG A 133 9.61 -34.28 -14.82
N LYS A 134 10.54 -35.21 -14.89
CA LYS A 134 10.35 -36.63 -15.21
C LYS A 134 11.35 -37.47 -14.41
#